data_AF-T1BEQ1-F1
#
_entry.id   AF-T1BEQ1-F1
#
_cell.length_a   1.000
_cell.length_b   1.000
_cell.length_c   1.000
_cell.angle_alpha   90.00
_cell.angle_beta   90.00
_cell.angle_gamma   90.00
#
_symmetry.space_group_name_H-M   'P 1'
#
loop_
_entity.id
_entity.type
_entity.pdbx_description
1 polymer ?
#
loop_
_entity_poly.entity_id
_entity_poly.type
_entity_poly.pdbx_seq_one_letter_code
_entity_poly.pdbx_strand_id
1 'polypeptide(L)'
;APQSAHKTSEEFNPEHWLPPEVGAVRDDQTALPRIAKDPQLTAAIEAQLHKIPTWHDLYPRDARALDFLPPGSVHLVVTSPPYWTLKDYRAHPDQMGAIADYEQFLSELDKVWRACYDALVPGGRLVCVVGDVCLSRRKNNGAHTVVPLHASIQEHCRAIGYANLAPIIWYKIANAVYEANGNGGV
;
A
#
# COMPACT_ATOMS: atom_id res chain seq x y z
N ALA A 1 -23.14 15.73 12.08
CA ALA A 1 -23.26 15.00 13.36
C ALA A 1 -22.55 13.66 13.20
N PRO A 2 -21.49 13.34 13.95
CA PRO A 2 -20.95 12.00 13.94
C PRO A 2 -21.59 11.22 15.09
N GLN A 3 -22.59 10.39 14.77
CA GLN A 3 -22.86 9.20 15.56
C GLN A 3 -22.21 8.04 14.82
N SER A 4 -21.03 7.65 15.27
CA SER A 4 -20.59 6.26 15.20
C SER A 4 -19.98 5.98 16.56
N ALA A 5 -20.86 5.73 17.53
CA ALA A 5 -20.47 5.04 18.74
C ALA A 5 -19.97 3.67 18.28
N HIS A 6 -18.67 3.41 18.37
CA HIS A 6 -18.21 2.04 18.45
C HIS A 6 -18.90 1.46 19.68
N LYS A 7 -19.99 0.70 19.44
CA LYS A 7 -20.50 -0.28 20.39
C LYS A 7 -19.26 -0.99 20.92
N THR A 8 -19.11 -1.04 22.23
CA THR A 8 -18.15 -1.88 22.93
C THR A 8 -18.16 -3.27 22.31
N SER A 9 -17.27 -3.48 21.34
CA SER A 9 -16.98 -4.79 20.80
C SER A 9 -16.26 -5.50 21.93
N GLU A 10 -16.75 -6.67 22.32
CA GLU A 10 -15.95 -7.58 23.14
C GLU A 10 -14.52 -7.60 22.58
N GLU A 11 -13.54 -7.45 23.47
CA GLU A 11 -12.13 -7.44 23.09
C GLU A 11 -11.84 -8.71 22.29
N PHE A 12 -11.29 -8.56 21.08
CA PHE A 12 -11.03 -9.70 20.21
C PHE A 12 -10.06 -10.65 20.93
N ASN A 13 -10.52 -11.85 21.31
CA ASN A 13 -9.68 -12.89 21.89
C ASN A 13 -9.32 -13.92 20.80
N PRO A 14 -8.07 -13.95 20.30
CA PRO A 14 -7.63 -14.89 19.28
C PRO A 14 -7.76 -16.36 19.70
N GLU A 15 -7.66 -16.67 21.00
CA GLU A 15 -7.67 -18.05 21.51
C GLU A 15 -9.00 -18.76 21.20
N HIS A 16 -10.11 -18.03 21.16
CA HIS A 16 -11.43 -18.59 20.84
C HIS A 16 -11.58 -19.04 19.39
N TRP A 17 -10.67 -18.61 18.50
CA TRP A 17 -10.75 -18.87 17.07
C TRP A 17 -9.71 -19.90 16.58
N LEU A 18 -8.80 -20.32 17.46
CA LEU A 18 -7.82 -21.36 17.15
C LEU A 18 -8.48 -22.74 17.20
N PRO A 19 -8.27 -23.60 16.18
CA PRO A 19 -8.68 -24.99 16.26
C PRO A 19 -8.02 -25.68 17.47
N PRO A 20 -8.77 -26.43 18.30
CA PRO A 20 -8.20 -27.13 19.47
C PRO A 20 -7.01 -28.04 19.12
N GLU A 21 -6.99 -28.57 17.90
CA GLU A 21 -5.96 -29.45 17.35
C GLU A 21 -4.59 -28.76 17.23
N VAL A 22 -4.56 -27.43 17.11
CA VAL A 22 -3.31 -26.65 17.08
C VAL A 22 -2.54 -26.80 18.40
N GLY A 23 -3.27 -26.93 19.51
CA GLY A 23 -2.74 -27.01 20.86
C GLY A 23 -2.06 -25.71 21.32
N ALA A 24 -1.37 -25.77 22.46
CA ALA A 24 -0.68 -24.60 23.01
C ALA A 24 0.56 -24.22 22.18
N VAL A 25 0.63 -22.96 21.75
CA VAL A 25 1.80 -22.38 21.08
C VAL A 25 2.68 -21.69 22.14
N ARG A 26 3.74 -22.36 22.58
CA ARG A 26 4.67 -21.84 23.59
C ARG A 26 5.91 -21.14 23.01
N ASP A 27 6.34 -21.61 21.85
CA ASP A 27 7.48 -21.09 21.09
C ASP A 27 7.09 -21.05 19.62
N ASP A 28 7.02 -19.84 19.06
CA ASP A 28 6.58 -19.59 17.69
C ASP A 28 7.58 -20.09 16.64
N GLN A 29 8.88 -20.08 16.96
CA GLN A 29 9.93 -20.54 16.04
C GLN A 29 9.84 -22.04 15.74
N THR A 30 9.33 -22.83 16.69
CA THR A 30 9.13 -24.28 16.52
C THR A 30 7.69 -24.63 16.17
N ALA A 31 6.71 -23.92 16.73
CA ALA A 31 5.30 -24.21 16.50
C ALA A 31 4.85 -23.85 15.08
N LEU A 32 5.22 -22.67 14.55
CA LEU A 32 4.75 -22.23 13.24
C LEU A 32 5.23 -23.18 12.11
N PRO A 33 6.52 -23.60 12.05
CA PRO A 33 6.94 -24.56 11.03
C PRO A 33 6.28 -25.93 11.19
N ARG A 34 5.99 -26.38 12.41
CA ARG A 34 5.28 -27.64 12.66
C ARG A 34 3.85 -27.58 12.12
N ILE A 35 3.12 -26.52 12.45
CA ILE A 35 1.73 -26.31 12.01
C ILE A 35 1.67 -26.21 10.48
N ALA A 36 2.54 -25.40 9.88
CA ALA A 36 2.56 -25.18 8.43
C ALA A 36 2.92 -26.45 7.62
N LYS A 37 3.60 -27.42 8.23
CA LYS A 37 3.95 -28.71 7.60
C LYS A 37 2.88 -29.78 7.79
N ASP A 38 1.87 -29.53 8.63
CA ASP A 38 0.79 -30.46 8.90
C ASP A 38 -0.47 -30.05 8.10
N PRO A 39 -0.85 -30.82 7.07
CA PRO A 39 -2.01 -30.50 6.25
C PRO A 39 -3.33 -30.52 7.04
N GLN A 40 -3.45 -31.34 8.08
CA GLN A 40 -4.67 -31.40 8.90
C GLN A 40 -4.84 -30.13 9.72
N LEU A 41 -3.76 -29.65 10.35
CA LEU A 41 -3.78 -28.41 11.11
C LEU A 41 -4.01 -27.19 10.21
N THR A 42 -3.37 -27.17 9.03
CA THR A 42 -3.58 -26.10 8.05
C THR A 42 -5.04 -26.04 7.59
N ALA A 43 -5.63 -27.19 7.24
CA ALA A 43 -7.04 -27.26 6.84
C ALA A 43 -7.99 -26.84 7.98
N ALA A 44 -7.69 -27.22 9.22
CA ALA A 44 -8.47 -26.83 10.39
C ALA A 44 -8.44 -25.31 10.61
N ILE A 45 -7.27 -24.66 10.44
CA ILE A 45 -7.13 -23.21 10.51
C ILE A 45 -7.93 -22.55 9.39
N GLU A 46 -7.77 -22.98 8.13
CA GLU A 46 -8.51 -22.44 6.98
C GLU A 46 -10.03 -22.50 7.19
N ALA A 47 -10.53 -23.60 7.76
CA ALA A 47 -11.95 -23.77 8.06
C ALA A 47 -12.48 -22.80 9.14
N GLN A 48 -11.61 -22.23 9.98
CA GLN A 48 -11.98 -21.23 10.99
C GLN A 48 -11.79 -19.79 10.50
N LEU A 49 -10.82 -19.51 9.62
CA LEU A 49 -10.47 -18.16 9.16
C LEU A 49 -11.69 -17.35 8.70
N HIS A 50 -12.57 -17.96 7.93
CA HIS A 50 -13.77 -17.29 7.39
C HIS A 50 -14.85 -16.96 8.42
N LYS A 51 -14.76 -17.54 9.63
CA LYS A 51 -15.73 -17.32 10.71
C LYS A 51 -15.32 -16.18 11.63
N ILE A 52 -14.05 -15.76 11.56
CA ILE A 52 -13.53 -14.66 12.35
C ILE A 52 -14.24 -13.37 11.91
N PRO A 53 -14.95 -12.67 12.81
CA PRO A 53 -15.60 -11.42 12.48
C PRO A 53 -14.57 -10.37 12.12
N THR A 54 -14.85 -9.58 11.08
CA THR A 54 -14.00 -8.50 10.62
C THR A 54 -14.81 -7.21 10.49
N TRP A 55 -14.15 -6.09 10.71
CA TRP A 55 -14.72 -4.75 10.54
C TRP A 55 -13.84 -3.97 9.59
N HIS A 56 -14.48 -3.25 8.67
CA HIS A 56 -13.80 -2.49 7.62
C HIS A 56 -14.42 -1.10 7.54
N ASP A 57 -13.61 -0.09 7.78
CA ASP A 57 -14.01 1.30 7.66
C ASP A 57 -13.45 1.92 6.39
N LEU A 58 -14.28 2.70 5.69
CA LEU A 58 -13.88 3.48 4.53
C LEU A 58 -14.12 4.97 4.82
N TYR A 59 -13.04 5.74 4.79
CA TYR A 59 -13.07 7.17 5.08
C TYR A 59 -12.94 7.98 3.78
N PRO A 60 -14.03 8.61 3.28
CA PRO A 60 -13.96 9.47 2.10
C PRO A 60 -13.36 10.84 2.49
N ARG A 61 -12.05 10.88 2.67
CA ARG A 61 -11.29 12.06 3.11
C ARG A 61 -10.05 12.27 2.26
N ASP A 62 -9.41 13.41 2.45
CA ASP A 62 -8.10 13.71 1.88
C ASP A 62 -7.01 12.94 2.63
N ALA A 63 -6.25 12.10 1.92
CA ALA A 63 -5.18 11.28 2.49
C ALA A 63 -4.00 12.12 3.03
N ARG A 64 -3.90 13.39 2.67
CA ARG A 64 -2.90 14.32 3.24
C ARG A 64 -3.18 14.63 4.72
N ALA A 65 -4.37 14.31 5.21
CA ALA A 65 -4.78 14.44 6.61
C ALA A 65 -5.40 13.13 7.12
N LEU A 66 -4.58 12.28 7.73
CA LEU A 66 -5.02 11.02 8.37
C LEU A 66 -5.26 11.19 9.88
N ASP A 67 -5.88 12.31 10.28
CA ASP A 67 -6.09 12.72 11.68
C ASP A 67 -7.01 11.78 12.50
N PHE A 68 -7.70 10.86 11.83
CA PHE A 68 -8.55 9.84 12.43
C PHE A 68 -7.79 8.58 12.84
N LEU A 69 -6.52 8.43 12.43
CA LEU A 69 -5.67 7.31 12.83
C LEU A 69 -4.82 7.70 14.03
N PRO A 70 -4.91 6.98 15.16
CA PRO A 70 -3.98 7.17 16.27
C PRO A 70 -2.53 6.83 15.87
N PRO A 71 -1.53 7.45 16.51
CA PRO A 71 -0.14 7.05 16.32
C PRO A 71 0.08 5.58 16.70
N GLY A 72 0.87 4.85 15.90
CA GLY A 72 1.16 3.44 16.16
C GLY A 72 -0.07 2.52 16.18
N SER A 73 -1.11 2.82 15.39
CA SER A 73 -2.33 2.00 15.31
C SER A 73 -2.39 1.10 14.06
N VAL A 74 -1.48 1.29 13.10
CA VAL A 74 -1.48 0.60 11.81
C VAL A 74 -0.29 -0.35 11.71
N HIS A 75 -0.54 -1.57 11.27
CA HIS A 75 0.51 -2.59 11.10
C HIS A 75 1.12 -2.58 9.69
N LEU A 76 0.29 -2.32 8.68
CA LEU A 76 0.67 -2.38 7.27
C LEU A 76 -0.12 -1.35 6.47
N VAL A 77 0.59 -0.58 5.64
CA VAL A 77 0.00 0.28 4.61
C VAL A 77 0.36 -0.33 3.26
N VAL A 78 -0.64 -0.65 2.44
CA VAL A 78 -0.45 -1.07 1.04
C VAL A 78 -1.20 -0.10 0.15
N THR A 79 -0.51 0.51 -0.81
CA THR A 79 -1.13 1.52 -1.66
C THR A 79 -0.45 1.64 -3.02
N SER A 80 -1.07 2.39 -3.91
CA SER A 80 -0.47 2.90 -5.15
C SER A 80 -0.77 4.41 -5.20
N PRO A 81 0.24 5.27 -5.35
CA PRO A 81 0.03 6.71 -5.35
C PRO A 81 -0.82 7.12 -6.57
N PRO A 82 -1.54 8.25 -6.51
CA PRO A 82 -2.21 8.80 -7.68
C PRO A 82 -1.19 9.01 -8.80
N TYR A 83 -1.52 8.59 -10.03
CA TYR A 83 -0.58 8.71 -11.13
C TYR A 83 -0.38 10.18 -11.52
N TRP A 84 0.84 10.68 -11.35
CA TRP A 84 1.23 12.02 -11.76
C TRP A 84 1.05 12.18 -13.28
N THR A 85 0.14 13.06 -13.71
CA THR A 85 -0.15 13.44 -15.11
C THR A 85 -0.55 12.31 -16.09
N LEU A 86 -0.55 11.04 -15.66
CA LEU A 86 -0.78 9.89 -16.52
C LEU A 86 -2.27 9.51 -16.63
N LYS A 87 -3.06 9.78 -15.59
CA LYS A 87 -4.47 9.42 -15.53
C LYS A 87 -5.32 10.65 -15.22
N ASP A 88 -6.38 10.83 -15.99
CA ASP A 88 -7.41 11.83 -15.69
C ASP A 88 -8.36 11.26 -14.64
N TYR A 89 -8.24 11.74 -13.41
CA TYR A 89 -9.14 11.39 -12.31
C TYR A 89 -10.37 12.29 -12.36
N ARG A 90 -11.41 11.93 -11.58
CA ARG A 90 -12.62 12.76 -11.51
C ARG A 90 -12.24 14.16 -11.04
N ALA A 91 -12.73 15.17 -11.76
CA ALA A 91 -12.44 16.56 -11.47
C ALA A 91 -12.78 16.90 -10.01
N HIS A 92 -11.77 17.31 -9.26
CA HIS A 92 -11.86 17.80 -7.89
C HIS A 92 -10.81 18.89 -7.71
N PRO A 93 -11.11 20.03 -7.04
CA PRO A 93 -10.16 21.13 -6.86
C PRO A 93 -8.83 20.69 -6.24
N ASP A 94 -8.91 19.69 -5.35
CA ASP A 94 -7.77 19.16 -4.60
C ASP A 94 -7.10 17.94 -5.24
N GLN A 95 -7.41 17.58 -6.50
CA GLN A 95 -6.80 16.39 -7.10
C GLN A 95 -5.30 16.58 -7.37
N MET A 96 -4.48 15.64 -6.88
CA MET A 96 -3.02 15.71 -7.06
C MET A 96 -2.57 15.43 -8.51
N GLY A 97 -3.38 14.75 -9.32
CA GLY A 97 -3.06 14.45 -10.72
C GLY A 97 -2.96 15.69 -11.62
N ALA A 98 -3.53 16.83 -11.18
CA ALA A 98 -3.48 18.11 -11.88
C ALA A 98 -2.23 18.94 -11.55
N ILE A 99 -1.40 18.50 -10.61
CA ILE A 99 -0.15 19.18 -10.25
C ILE A 99 0.86 18.94 -11.36
N ALA A 100 1.17 19.98 -12.14
CA ALA A 100 2.10 19.88 -13.27
C ALA A 100 3.56 19.81 -12.83
N ASP A 101 3.90 20.44 -11.69
CA ASP A 101 5.26 20.44 -11.16
C ASP A 101 5.55 19.14 -10.39
N TYR A 102 6.66 18.50 -10.72
CA TYR A 102 7.02 17.20 -10.17
C TYR A 102 7.38 17.28 -8.68
N GLU A 103 8.16 18.28 -8.29
CA GLU A 103 8.61 18.47 -6.90
C GLU A 103 7.44 18.85 -6.00
N GLN A 104 6.52 19.69 -6.50
CA GLN A 104 5.28 20.00 -5.81
C GLN A 104 4.44 18.73 -5.60
N PHE A 105 4.31 17.88 -6.62
CA PHE A 105 3.60 16.60 -6.49
C PHE A 105 4.25 15.70 -5.43
N LEU A 106 5.58 15.58 -5.42
CA LEU A 106 6.31 14.83 -4.40
C LEU A 106 6.09 15.41 -2.99
N SER A 107 6.10 16.74 -2.85
CA SER A 107 5.86 17.39 -1.55
C SER A 107 4.46 17.13 -0.99
N GLU A 108 3.46 16.98 -1.85
CA GLU A 108 2.11 16.59 -1.44
C GLU A 108 2.04 15.11 -1.06
N LEU A 109 2.79 14.24 -1.74
CA LEU A 109 2.92 12.83 -1.36
C LEU A 109 3.63 12.67 0.00
N ASP A 110 4.63 13.49 0.28
CA ASP A 110 5.39 13.45 1.54
C ASP A 110 4.51 13.72 2.77
N LYS A 111 3.44 14.52 2.61
CA LYS A 111 2.43 14.70 3.67
C LYS A 111 1.74 13.38 4.01
N VAL A 112 1.38 12.61 2.98
CA VAL A 112 0.75 11.29 3.14
C VAL A 112 1.74 10.30 3.74
N TRP A 113 2.98 10.25 3.24
CA TRP A 113 4.02 9.36 3.75
C TRP A 113 4.35 9.63 5.21
N ARG A 114 4.39 10.90 5.63
CA ARG A 114 4.59 11.26 7.03
C ARG A 114 3.42 10.82 7.92
N ALA A 115 2.19 11.06 7.48
CA ALA A 115 1.01 10.60 8.23
C ALA A 115 0.96 9.07 8.34
N CYS A 116 1.34 8.34 7.28
CA CYS A 116 1.50 6.89 7.32
C CYS A 116 2.63 6.47 8.29
N TYR A 117 3.75 7.19 8.32
CA TYR A 117 4.86 6.89 9.22
C TYR A 117 4.44 6.99 10.68
N ASP A 118 3.75 8.08 11.05
CA ASP A 118 3.29 8.33 12.41
C ASP A 118 2.22 7.30 12.86
N ALA A 119 1.37 6.85 11.94
CA ALA A 119 0.35 5.84 12.21
C ALA A 119 0.91 4.42 12.34
N LEU A 120 2.09 4.13 11.78
CA LEU A 120 2.67 2.77 11.81
C LEU A 120 3.19 2.40 13.20
N VAL A 121 2.91 1.18 13.63
CA VAL A 121 3.59 0.56 14.79
C VAL A 121 5.09 0.39 14.52
N PRO A 122 5.94 0.30 15.55
CA PRO A 122 7.33 -0.14 15.38
C PRO A 122 7.40 -1.49 14.64
N GLY A 123 8.16 -1.54 13.56
CA GLY A 123 8.26 -2.73 12.69
C GLY A 123 7.15 -2.85 11.63
N GLY A 124 6.15 -1.98 11.66
CA GLY A 124 5.14 -1.84 10.61
C GLY A 124 5.74 -1.39 9.28
N ARG A 125 5.02 -1.60 8.17
CA ARG A 125 5.55 -1.38 6.81
C ARG A 125 4.63 -0.54 5.94
N LEU A 126 5.24 0.29 5.10
CA LEU A 126 4.61 0.90 3.93
C LEU A 126 5.06 0.14 2.68
N VAL A 127 4.09 -0.34 1.91
CA VAL A 127 4.30 -0.99 0.59
C VAL A 127 3.65 -0.10 -0.47
N CYS A 128 4.49 0.58 -1.24
CA CYS A 128 4.06 1.45 -2.32
C CYS A 128 4.25 0.75 -3.67
N VAL A 129 3.15 0.43 -4.33
CA VAL A 129 3.15 -0.15 -5.68
C VAL A 129 3.15 1.00 -6.69
N VAL A 130 4.27 1.20 -7.37
CA VAL A 130 4.45 2.32 -8.29
C VAL A 130 5.20 1.87 -9.54
N GLY A 131 4.80 2.42 -10.69
CA GLY A 131 5.55 2.34 -11.93
C GLY A 131 6.05 3.73 -12.30
N ASP A 132 7.21 3.78 -12.94
CA ASP A 132 7.78 5.03 -13.42
C ASP A 132 6.94 5.64 -14.53
N VAL A 133 6.98 6.97 -14.63
CA VAL A 133 6.14 7.70 -15.58
C VAL A 133 6.90 7.87 -16.89
N CYS A 134 6.45 7.17 -17.93
CA CYS A 134 6.97 7.34 -19.28
C CYS A 134 6.35 8.58 -19.92
N LEU A 135 7.18 9.58 -20.21
CA LEU A 135 6.79 10.77 -20.95
C LEU A 135 7.16 10.59 -22.42
N SER A 136 6.13 10.51 -23.27
CA SER A 136 6.30 10.40 -24.72
C SER A 136 6.90 11.66 -25.33
N ARG A 137 7.51 11.55 -26.51
CA ARG A 137 8.03 12.72 -27.26
C ARG A 137 6.95 13.78 -27.47
N ARG A 138 5.70 13.34 -27.72
CA ARG A 138 4.54 14.22 -27.90
C ARG A 138 4.19 15.01 -26.63
N LYS A 139 4.41 14.42 -25.46
CA LYS A 139 4.12 15.03 -24.16
C LYS A 139 5.33 15.74 -23.54
N ASN A 140 6.52 15.63 -24.14
CA ASN A 140 7.77 16.09 -23.55
C ASN A 140 8.71 16.71 -24.60
N ASN A 141 8.22 17.71 -25.33
CA ASN A 141 9.01 18.58 -26.21
C ASN A 141 9.99 17.84 -27.16
N GLY A 142 9.57 16.69 -27.70
CA GLY A 142 10.34 15.89 -28.66
C GLY A 142 11.29 14.85 -28.04
N ALA A 143 11.46 14.85 -26.71
CA ALA A 143 12.30 13.90 -25.99
C ALA A 143 11.47 12.78 -25.33
N HIS A 144 11.93 11.54 -25.42
CA HIS A 144 11.38 10.43 -24.64
C HIS A 144 12.15 10.33 -23.33
N THR A 145 11.46 10.41 -22.20
CA THR A 145 12.09 10.32 -20.87
C THR A 145 11.23 9.49 -19.92
N VAL A 146 11.89 8.86 -18.95
CA VAL A 146 11.24 8.16 -17.85
C VAL A 146 11.51 8.93 -16.57
N VAL A 147 10.44 9.32 -15.87
CA VAL A 147 10.54 9.95 -14.55
C VAL A 147 10.62 8.84 -13.50
N PRO A 148 11.71 8.77 -12.72
CA PRO A 148 11.96 7.69 -11.77
C PRO A 148 11.17 7.91 -10.47
N LEU A 149 9.84 7.79 -10.56
CA LEU A 149 8.94 8.03 -9.46
C LEU A 149 9.17 7.05 -8.30
N HIS A 150 9.48 5.78 -8.61
CA HIS A 150 9.79 4.81 -7.56
C HIS A 150 11.02 5.24 -6.73
N ALA A 151 12.08 5.69 -7.38
CA ALA A 151 13.32 6.09 -6.72
C ALA A 151 13.12 7.37 -5.90
N SER A 152 12.34 8.32 -6.44
CA SER A 152 12.02 9.56 -5.72
C SER A 152 11.24 9.27 -4.44
N ILE A 153 10.22 8.41 -4.51
CA ILE A 153 9.47 7.97 -3.31
C ILE A 153 10.39 7.27 -2.31
N GLN A 154 11.30 6.40 -2.76
CA GLN A 154 12.23 5.71 -1.86
C GLN A 154 13.13 6.69 -1.10
N GLU A 155 13.72 7.67 -1.77
CA GLU A 155 14.61 8.64 -1.12
C GLU A 155 13.86 9.61 -0.19
N HIS A 156 12.64 10.02 -0.56
CA HIS A 156 11.82 10.85 0.31
C HIS A 156 11.37 10.09 1.56
N CYS A 157 10.94 8.84 1.42
CA CYS A 157 10.64 7.96 2.57
C CYS A 157 11.86 7.77 3.47
N ARG A 158 13.05 7.58 2.90
CA ARG A 158 14.30 7.50 3.68
C ARG A 158 14.54 8.79 4.48
N ALA A 159 14.31 9.95 3.88
CA ALA A 159 14.45 11.25 4.56
C ALA A 159 13.40 11.46 5.66
N ILE A 160 12.20 10.88 5.54
CA ILE A 160 11.15 10.93 6.56
C ILE A 160 11.52 10.09 7.80
N GLY A 161 12.27 9.00 7.62
CA GLY A 161 12.68 8.11 8.71
C GLY A 161 12.40 6.62 8.47
N TYR A 162 11.90 6.26 7.28
CA TYR A 162 11.71 4.86 6.90
C TYR A 162 13.06 4.15 6.68
N ALA A 163 13.12 2.87 7.04
CA ALA A 163 14.19 1.97 6.62
C ALA A 163 13.83 1.33 5.27
N ASN A 164 14.60 1.61 4.22
CA ASN A 164 14.37 1.03 2.90
C ASN A 164 14.71 -0.47 2.88
N LEU A 165 13.86 -1.27 2.25
CA LEU A 165 14.08 -2.70 1.99
C LEU A 165 14.25 -2.93 0.49
N ALA A 166 14.75 -4.12 0.12
CA ALA A 166 14.81 -4.52 -1.28
C ALA A 166 13.39 -4.55 -1.89
N PRO A 167 13.15 -3.86 -3.02
CA PRO A 167 11.83 -3.85 -3.65
C PRO A 167 11.53 -5.19 -4.32
N ILE A 168 10.24 -5.44 -4.54
CA ILE A 168 9.77 -6.53 -5.39
C ILE A 168 9.52 -5.97 -6.78
N ILE A 169 10.09 -6.59 -7.81
CA ILE A 169 9.84 -6.22 -9.20
C ILE A 169 8.58 -6.94 -9.70
N TRP A 170 7.50 -6.18 -9.87
CA TRP A 170 6.29 -6.70 -10.48
C TRP A 170 6.41 -6.66 -12.01
N TYR A 171 6.68 -7.80 -12.62
CA TYR A 171 6.66 -7.96 -14.07
C TYR A 171 5.22 -7.95 -14.59
N LYS A 172 4.68 -6.75 -14.80
CA LYS A 172 3.35 -6.55 -15.37
C LYS A 172 3.42 -6.69 -16.89
N ILE A 173 2.77 -7.72 -17.44
CA ILE A 173 2.61 -7.86 -18.89
C ILE A 173 1.66 -6.75 -19.35
N ALA A 174 2.22 -5.69 -19.92
CA ALA A 174 1.44 -4.58 -20.46
C ALA A 174 1.06 -4.87 -21.92
N ASN A 175 -0.18 -4.55 -22.29
CA ASN A 175 -0.55 -4.39 -23.69
C ASN A 175 0.15 -3.11 -24.19
N ALA A 176 1.30 -3.24 -24.84
CA ALA A 176 2.04 -2.09 -25.36
C ALA A 176 1.24 -1.43 -26.50
N VAL A 177 0.93 -0.15 -26.34
CA VAL A 177 0.49 0.72 -27.44
C VAL A 177 1.75 1.43 -27.94
N TYR A 178 2.28 0.98 -29.07
CA TYR A 178 3.48 1.56 -29.66
C TYR A 178 3.18 2.97 -30.21
N GLU A 179 4.08 3.93 -29.98
CA GLU A 179 3.96 5.30 -30.49
C GLU A 179 4.09 5.37 -32.02
N ALA A 180 4.62 4.32 -32.66
CA ALA A 180 4.82 4.22 -34.09
C ALA A 180 3.89 3.16 -34.70
N ASN A 181 3.05 3.58 -35.65
CA ASN A 181 2.47 2.68 -36.64
C ASN A 181 3.37 2.72 -37.89
N GLY A 182 4.24 1.73 -38.06
CA GLY A 182 5.03 1.57 -39.28
C GLY A 182 6.39 0.90 -39.08
N ASN A 183 6.78 0.08 -40.07
CA ASN A 183 8.01 -0.71 -40.12
C ASN A 183 9.28 0.10 -39.84
N GLY A 184 9.85 -0.06 -38.64
CA GLY A 184 11.25 0.21 -38.37
C GLY A 184 12.04 -1.09 -38.46
N GLY A 185 12.23 -1.61 -39.68
CA GLY A 185 13.18 -2.69 -39.93
C GLY A 185 14.59 -2.14 -40.05
N VAL A 186 15.52 -2.67 -39.26
CA VAL A 186 16.67 -3.47 -39.71
C VAL A 186 16.99 -4.50 -38.63
#